data_AF-A0A519EL16-F1
#
_entry.id   AF-A0A519EL16-F1
#
_cell.length_a   1.000
_cell.length_b   1.000
_cell.length_c   1.000
_cell.angle_alpha   90.00
_cell.angle_beta   90.00
_cell.angle_gamma   90.00
#
_symmetry.space_group_name_H-M   'P 1'
#
loop_
_entity.id
_entity.type
_entity.pdbx_description
1 polymer ?
#
loop_
_entity_poly.entity_id
_entity_poly.type
_entity_poly.pdbx_seq_one_letter_code
_entity_poly.pdbx_strand_id
1 'polypeptide(L)'
;MNIKRFVPAAPVLRAGAAIVLAATLAACSSTSKPKPAELPPNVALLGVRQAWNIKVPAVAFPLQTNVSGDMVTVASADGTVVAIDARTGAETWRASAGAPLTAGVGSDGSMAAVVTNKNELVALQGGKVLWRQQLTA
;
A
#
# COMPACT_ATOMS: atom_id res chain seq x y z
N MET A 1 17.08 -9.77 77.94
CA MET A 1 16.07 -8.99 77.20
C MET A 1 16.59 -8.74 75.80
N ASN A 2 16.05 -9.41 74.77
CA ASN A 2 16.51 -9.21 73.39
C ASN A 2 15.30 -9.32 72.44
N ILE A 3 14.72 -8.18 72.09
CA ILE A 3 13.50 -8.08 71.27
C ILE A 3 13.97 -7.97 69.82
N LYS A 4 13.90 -9.06 69.05
CA LYS A 4 14.11 -9.00 67.60
C LYS A 4 12.92 -8.28 66.96
N ARG A 5 13.18 -7.09 66.41
CA ARG A 5 12.20 -6.25 65.74
C ARG A 5 11.67 -6.94 64.48
N PHE A 6 10.37 -7.18 64.45
CA PHE A 6 9.63 -7.65 63.28
C PHE A 6 9.51 -6.48 62.29
N VAL A 7 10.21 -6.57 61.15
CA VAL A 7 10.10 -5.60 60.06
C VAL A 7 8.83 -5.91 59.26
N PRO A 8 7.98 -4.93 58.91
CA PRO A 8 6.73 -5.21 58.19
C PRO A 8 7.05 -5.65 56.76
N ALA A 9 6.52 -6.79 56.34
CA ALA A 9 6.76 -7.42 55.03
C ALA A 9 6.11 -6.68 53.83
N ALA A 10 5.31 -5.63 54.08
CA ALA A 10 4.49 -4.95 53.08
C ALA A 10 5.24 -4.16 51.98
N PRO A 11 6.34 -3.43 52.24
CA PRO A 11 7.04 -2.67 51.19
C PRO A 11 7.90 -3.58 50.30
N VAL A 12 8.43 -4.68 50.86
CA VAL A 12 9.20 -5.69 50.12
C VAL A 12 8.30 -6.46 49.15
N LEU A 13 7.07 -6.79 49.57
CA LEU A 13 6.08 -7.46 48.74
C LEU A 13 5.60 -6.57 47.58
N ARG A 14 5.41 -5.26 47.82
CA ARG A 14 5.02 -4.28 46.79
C ARG A 14 6.13 -4.02 45.77
N ALA A 15 7.38 -3.94 46.22
CA ALA A 15 8.53 -3.80 45.33
C ALA A 15 8.73 -5.04 44.44
N GLY A 16 8.56 -6.24 45.00
CA GLY A 16 8.60 -7.50 44.24
C GLY A 16 7.53 -7.58 43.16
N ALA A 17 6.29 -7.20 43.48
CA ALA A 17 5.19 -7.18 42.50
C ALA A 17 5.43 -6.20 41.34
N ALA A 18 6.00 -5.02 41.62
CA ALA A 18 6.31 -4.03 40.60
C ALA A 18 7.42 -4.49 39.63
N ILE A 19 8.43 -5.21 40.14
CA ILE A 19 9.52 -5.77 39.31
C ILE A 19 8.99 -6.88 38.40
N VAL A 20 8.13 -7.76 38.93
CA VAL A 20 7.50 -8.83 38.13
C VAL A 20 6.63 -8.23 37.02
N LEU A 21 5.84 -7.20 37.32
CA LEU A 21 5.02 -6.50 36.33
C LEU A 21 5.88 -5.84 35.24
N ALA A 22 6.97 -5.15 35.62
CA ALA A 22 7.87 -4.54 34.63
C ALA A 22 8.56 -5.60 33.74
N ALA A 23 8.93 -6.75 34.31
CA ALA A 23 9.53 -7.85 33.56
C ALA A 23 8.56 -8.51 32.57
N THR A 24 7.28 -8.64 32.92
CA THR A 24 6.25 -9.18 32.00
C THR A 24 5.92 -8.21 30.87
N LEU A 25 5.95 -6.89 31.12
CA LEU A 25 5.73 -5.89 30.07
C LEU A 25 6.89 -5.82 29.05
N ALA A 26 8.12 -6.12 29.45
CA ALA A 26 9.29 -6.10 28.55
C ALA A 26 9.35 -7.32 27.61
N ALA A 27 8.67 -8.41 27.93
CA ALA A 27 8.75 -9.69 27.21
C ALA A 27 8.15 -9.64 25.79
N CYS A 28 7.31 -8.65 25.46
CA CYS A 28 6.67 -8.55 24.14
C CYS A 28 7.41 -7.63 23.16
N SER A 29 8.55 -7.01 23.54
CA SER A 29 9.18 -5.98 22.68
C SER A 29 10.26 -6.49 21.72
N SER A 30 10.62 -7.77 21.74
CA SER A 30 11.68 -8.33 20.88
C SER A 30 11.10 -9.21 19.77
N THR A 31 10.65 -8.62 18.68
CA THR A 31 10.47 -9.35 17.42
C THR A 31 11.33 -8.66 16.37
N SER A 32 12.47 -9.27 16.04
CA SER A 32 13.26 -8.89 14.88
C SER A 32 12.41 -9.07 13.62
N LYS A 33 12.32 -8.03 12.80
CA LYS A 33 11.62 -8.12 11.51
C LYS A 33 12.23 -9.27 10.70
N PRO A 34 11.42 -10.17 10.11
CA PRO A 34 11.95 -11.23 9.26
C PRO A 34 12.81 -10.62 8.14
N LYS A 35 14.08 -11.02 8.06
CA LYS A 35 14.96 -10.62 6.96
C LYS A 35 14.49 -11.36 5.70
N PRO A 36 14.22 -10.66 4.58
CA PRO A 36 13.94 -11.33 3.31
C PRO A 36 15.10 -12.27 2.94
N ALA A 37 14.76 -13.46 2.46
CA ALA A 37 15.76 -14.38 1.94
C ALA A 37 16.51 -13.75 0.76
N GLU A 38 17.80 -14.04 0.66
CA GLU A 38 18.60 -13.59 -0.48
C GLU A 38 18.15 -14.31 -1.75
N LEU A 39 18.13 -13.58 -2.86
CA LEU A 39 17.68 -14.12 -4.14
C LEU A 39 18.67 -15.19 -4.62
N PRO A 40 18.21 -16.39 -5.00
CA PRO A 40 19.08 -17.40 -5.57
C PRO A 40 19.59 -16.95 -6.96
N PRO A 41 20.65 -17.60 -7.49
CA PRO A 41 21.15 -17.33 -8.83
C PRO A 41 20.06 -17.50 -9.90
N ASN A 42 19.97 -16.52 -10.82
CA ASN A 42 19.08 -16.61 -11.97
C ASN A 42 19.74 -17.46 -13.07
N VAL A 43 19.18 -18.64 -13.35
CA VAL A 43 19.64 -19.54 -14.42
C VAL A 43 19.19 -19.13 -15.82
N ALA A 44 18.36 -18.07 -15.95
CA ALA A 44 17.96 -17.41 -17.19
C ALA A 44 17.48 -18.36 -18.31
N LEU A 45 16.59 -19.31 -17.97
CA LEU A 45 16.04 -20.28 -18.93
C LEU A 45 15.29 -19.62 -20.10
N LEU A 46 14.75 -18.42 -19.89
CA LEU A 46 14.11 -17.60 -20.91
C LEU A 46 14.77 -16.22 -20.91
N GLY A 47 15.24 -15.80 -22.09
CA GLY A 47 15.74 -14.44 -22.28
C GLY A 47 14.61 -13.43 -22.23
N VAL A 48 14.56 -12.61 -21.18
CA VAL A 48 13.62 -11.50 -21.06
C VAL A 48 14.37 -10.20 -21.36
N ARG A 49 13.75 -9.33 -22.16
CA ARG A 49 14.21 -7.95 -22.37
C ARG A 49 13.09 -6.98 -22.04
N GLN A 50 13.44 -5.82 -21.50
CA GLN A 50 12.49 -4.74 -21.28
C GLN A 50 11.95 -4.26 -22.64
N ALA A 51 10.62 -4.30 -22.83
CA ALA A 51 9.98 -3.80 -24.04
C ALA A 51 10.00 -2.26 -24.07
N TRP A 52 9.61 -1.65 -22.96
CA TRP A 52 9.62 -0.21 -22.71
C TRP A 52 9.56 0.06 -21.21
N ASN A 53 9.75 1.33 -20.83
CA ASN A 53 9.59 1.80 -19.45
C ASN A 53 8.98 3.21 -19.47
N ILE A 54 8.06 3.48 -18.55
CA ILE A 54 7.46 4.78 -18.33
C ILE A 54 7.37 5.06 -16.83
N LYS A 55 7.64 6.32 -16.45
CA LYS A 55 7.46 6.77 -15.08
C LYS A 55 6.05 7.30 -14.89
N VAL A 56 5.36 6.76 -13.90
CA VAL A 56 4.07 7.25 -13.42
C VAL A 56 4.19 7.70 -11.97
N PRO A 57 3.29 8.57 -11.47
CA PRO A 57 3.31 8.95 -10.06
C PRO A 57 3.14 7.73 -9.15
N ALA A 58 3.50 7.88 -7.89
CA ALA A 58 3.56 6.77 -6.95
C ALA A 58 2.21 6.06 -6.77
N VAL A 59 2.26 4.74 -6.71
CA VAL A 59 1.11 3.88 -6.38
C VAL A 59 1.27 3.48 -4.91
N ALA A 60 0.31 3.86 -4.07
CA ALA A 60 0.40 3.71 -2.61
C ALA A 60 -0.59 2.68 -2.04
N PHE A 61 -1.29 1.95 -2.91
CA PHE A 61 -2.29 0.95 -2.56
C PHE A 61 -2.28 -0.15 -3.63
N PRO A 62 -2.87 -1.34 -3.39
CA PRO A 62 -2.86 -2.44 -4.36
C PRO A 62 -3.73 -2.10 -5.58
N LEU A 63 -3.21 -1.27 -6.48
CA LEU A 63 -3.83 -0.92 -7.74
C LEU A 63 -3.50 -1.98 -8.78
N GLN A 64 -4.52 -2.49 -9.45
CA GLN A 64 -4.33 -3.35 -10.62
C GLN A 64 -4.14 -2.50 -11.87
N THR A 65 -3.16 -2.86 -12.69
CA THR A 65 -3.03 -2.35 -14.05
C THR A 65 -4.08 -3.02 -14.93
N ASN A 66 -4.80 -2.25 -15.75
CA ASN A 66 -5.73 -2.82 -16.72
C ASN A 66 -5.08 -2.85 -18.10
N VAL A 67 -5.30 -3.94 -18.85
CA VAL A 67 -4.86 -4.07 -20.24
C VAL A 67 -6.06 -4.48 -21.09
N SER A 68 -6.39 -3.68 -22.09
CA SER A 68 -7.44 -3.97 -23.07
C SER A 68 -6.90 -3.69 -24.47
N GLY A 69 -6.74 -4.74 -25.27
CA GLY A 69 -6.09 -4.66 -26.59
C GLY A 69 -4.68 -4.09 -26.50
N ASP A 70 -4.40 -3.06 -27.29
CA ASP A 70 -3.10 -2.36 -27.33
C ASP A 70 -3.01 -1.20 -26.32
N MET A 71 -3.92 -1.13 -25.33
CA MET A 71 -3.92 -0.07 -24.31
C MET A 71 -3.69 -0.62 -22.91
N VAL A 72 -2.64 -0.14 -22.26
CA VAL A 72 -2.39 -0.33 -20.83
C VAL A 72 -2.89 0.92 -20.09
N THR A 73 -3.82 0.75 -19.16
CA THR A 73 -4.30 1.83 -18.30
C THR A 73 -3.82 1.61 -16.89
N VAL A 74 -3.22 2.65 -16.30
CA VAL A 74 -2.73 2.66 -14.92
C VAL A 74 -3.22 3.91 -14.20
N ALA A 75 -3.25 3.87 -12.87
CA ALA A 75 -3.54 5.03 -12.06
C ALA A 75 -2.63 5.11 -10.83
N SER A 76 -2.50 6.29 -10.25
CA SER A 76 -1.63 6.55 -9.11
C SER A 76 -2.40 7.06 -7.90
N ALA A 77 -1.72 7.07 -6.75
CA ALA A 77 -2.31 7.45 -5.47
C ALA A 77 -2.89 8.87 -5.46
N ASP A 78 -2.31 9.77 -6.24
CA ASP A 78 -2.71 11.18 -6.33
C ASP A 78 -3.94 11.45 -7.21
N GLY A 79 -4.53 10.42 -7.83
CA GLY A 79 -5.66 10.59 -8.75
C GLY A 79 -5.26 10.67 -10.22
N THR A 80 -3.99 10.57 -10.57
CA THR A 80 -3.59 10.56 -11.98
C THR A 80 -3.96 9.23 -12.63
N VAL A 81 -4.54 9.28 -13.82
CA VAL A 81 -4.83 8.12 -14.68
C VAL A 81 -4.07 8.30 -15.99
N VAL A 82 -3.39 7.25 -16.43
CA VAL A 82 -2.53 7.26 -17.62
C VAL A 82 -2.92 6.09 -18.51
N ALA A 83 -3.15 6.37 -19.78
CA ALA A 83 -3.27 5.34 -20.80
C ALA A 83 -2.02 5.33 -21.67
N ILE A 84 -1.55 4.12 -21.96
CA ILE A 84 -0.25 3.86 -22.57
C ILE A 84 -0.47 2.90 -23.72
N ASP A 85 0.13 3.19 -24.87
CA ASP A 85 0.24 2.25 -25.97
C ASP A 85 1.12 1.06 -25.55
N ALA A 86 0.54 -0.14 -25.53
CA ALA A 86 1.16 -1.36 -25.01
C ALA A 86 2.39 -1.81 -25.82
N ARG A 87 2.50 -1.38 -27.07
CA ARG A 87 3.56 -1.81 -28.00
C ARG A 87 4.82 -0.97 -27.83
N THR A 88 4.63 0.32 -27.58
CA THR A 88 5.70 1.33 -27.59
C THR A 88 6.01 1.89 -26.20
N GLY A 89 5.06 1.80 -25.27
CA GLY A 89 5.14 2.48 -23.97
C GLY A 89 4.86 3.98 -24.05
N ALA A 90 4.41 4.49 -25.20
CA ALA A 90 4.05 5.89 -25.36
C ALA A 90 2.76 6.22 -24.58
N GLU A 91 2.74 7.35 -23.90
CA GLU A 91 1.54 7.87 -23.26
C GLU A 91 0.56 8.35 -24.33
N THR A 92 -0.61 7.70 -24.41
CA THR A 92 -1.70 8.10 -25.31
C THR A 92 -2.47 9.27 -24.71
N TRP A 93 -2.75 9.22 -23.41
CA TRP A 93 -3.35 10.33 -22.68
C TRP A 93 -3.12 10.21 -21.17
N ARG A 94 -3.30 11.34 -20.49
CA ARG A 94 -3.29 11.45 -19.03
C ARG A 94 -4.39 12.38 -18.54
N ALA A 95 -4.95 12.04 -17.39
CA ALA A 95 -6.00 12.81 -16.75
C ALA A 95 -5.86 12.77 -15.23
N SER A 96 -6.53 13.70 -14.54
CA SER A 96 -6.67 13.69 -13.09
C SER A 96 -8.12 13.42 -12.69
N ALA A 97 -8.31 12.47 -11.77
CA ALA A 97 -9.58 12.23 -11.10
C ALA A 97 -9.91 13.34 -10.08
N GLY A 98 -8.99 14.27 -9.80
CA GLY A 98 -9.21 15.43 -8.93
C GLY A 98 -9.17 15.15 -7.43
N ALA A 99 -8.91 13.91 -7.03
CA ALA A 99 -8.75 13.48 -5.64
C ALA A 99 -7.94 12.18 -5.57
N PRO A 100 -7.32 11.88 -4.41
CA PRO A 100 -6.65 10.59 -4.17
C PRO A 100 -7.58 9.41 -4.41
N LEU A 101 -7.03 8.29 -4.87
CA LEU A 101 -7.79 7.09 -5.21
C LEU A 101 -7.84 6.08 -4.06
N THR A 102 -8.94 5.34 -4.00
CA THR A 102 -9.13 4.18 -3.12
C THR A 102 -9.26 2.89 -3.90
N ALA A 103 -9.71 2.96 -5.15
CA ALA A 103 -9.78 1.81 -6.06
C ALA A 103 -9.61 2.24 -7.52
N GLY A 104 -9.26 1.26 -8.36
CA GLY A 104 -8.99 1.45 -9.78
C GLY A 104 -7.73 0.71 -10.21
N VAL A 105 -7.34 0.79 -11.48
CA VAL A 105 -8.16 1.33 -12.58
C VAL A 105 -8.92 0.21 -13.29
N GLY A 106 -10.20 0.41 -13.54
CA GLY A 106 -10.98 -0.43 -14.46
C GLY A 106 -11.02 0.22 -15.84
N SER A 107 -10.89 -0.54 -16.92
CA SER A 107 -11.05 0.00 -18.28
C SER A 107 -11.53 -1.06 -19.26
N ASP A 108 -12.22 -0.63 -20.30
CA ASP A 108 -12.59 -1.42 -21.48
C ASP A 108 -11.67 -1.14 -22.70
N GLY A 109 -10.65 -0.29 -22.55
CA GLY A 109 -9.80 0.15 -23.66
C GLY A 109 -10.32 1.39 -24.39
N SER A 110 -11.41 1.99 -23.94
CA SER A 110 -11.91 3.28 -24.44
C SER A 110 -12.18 4.25 -23.29
N MET A 111 -12.80 3.76 -22.22
CA MET A 111 -13.13 4.48 -21.00
C MET A 111 -12.39 3.83 -19.83
N ALA A 112 -11.88 4.66 -18.93
CA ALA A 112 -11.29 4.26 -17.67
C ALA A 112 -12.16 4.74 -16.51
N ALA A 113 -12.23 3.96 -15.44
CA ALA A 113 -12.97 4.30 -14.23
C ALA A 113 -12.13 4.05 -12.98
N VAL A 114 -12.23 4.99 -12.04
CA VAL A 114 -11.54 4.96 -10.74
C VAL A 114 -12.47 5.41 -9.64
N VAL A 115 -12.18 5.03 -8.39
CA VAL A 115 -12.92 5.49 -7.21
C VAL A 115 -12.01 6.34 -6.35
N THR A 116 -12.50 7.53 -5.98
CA THR A 116 -11.76 8.48 -5.15
C THR A 116 -11.99 8.20 -3.66
N ASN A 117 -11.13 8.77 -2.81
CA ASN A 117 -11.30 8.78 -1.35
C ASN A 117 -12.50 9.61 -0.87
N LYS A 118 -13.18 10.35 -1.77
CA LYS A 118 -14.45 11.04 -1.53
C LYS A 118 -15.67 10.18 -1.88
N ASN A 119 -15.45 8.88 -2.15
CA ASN A 119 -16.47 7.93 -2.57
C ASN A 119 -17.14 8.33 -3.91
N GLU A 120 -16.39 8.95 -4.82
CA GLU A 120 -16.86 9.24 -6.18
C GLU A 120 -16.31 8.21 -7.17
N LEU A 121 -17.19 7.64 -7.99
CA LEU A 121 -16.81 6.94 -9.22
C LEU A 121 -16.59 7.97 -10.32
N VAL A 122 -15.38 8.02 -10.87
CA VAL A 122 -14.98 8.97 -11.91
C VAL A 122 -14.66 8.20 -13.17
N ALA A 123 -15.37 8.51 -14.26
CA ALA A 123 -15.10 7.94 -15.57
C ALA A 123 -14.34 8.94 -16.45
N LEU A 124 -13.33 8.46 -17.17
CA LEU A 124 -12.43 9.25 -17.99
C LEU A 124 -12.24 8.61 -19.36
N GLN A 125 -12.10 9.45 -20.38
CA GLN A 125 -11.81 9.02 -21.75
C GLN A 125 -11.03 10.13 -22.47
N GLY A 126 -10.00 9.74 -23.23
CA GLY A 126 -9.22 10.69 -24.03
C GLY A 126 -8.63 11.86 -23.22
N GLY A 127 -8.18 11.58 -21.99
CA GLY A 127 -7.60 12.61 -21.10
C GLY A 127 -8.62 13.52 -20.40
N LYS A 128 -9.93 13.26 -20.52
CA LYS A 128 -10.99 14.09 -19.92
C LYS A 128 -11.90 13.27 -19.01
N VAL A 129 -12.41 13.90 -17.97
CA VAL A 129 -13.49 13.33 -17.15
C VAL A 129 -14.79 13.41 -17.96
N LEU A 130 -15.44 12.26 -18.16
CA LEU A 130 -16.75 12.18 -18.81
C LEU A 130 -17.87 12.48 -17.82
N TRP A 131 -17.81 11.85 -16.65
CA TRP A 131 -18.81 12.03 -15.59
C TRP A 131 -18.24 11.63 -14.23
N ARG A 132 -18.97 12.05 -13.19
CA ARG A 132 -18.73 11.71 -11.78
C ARG A 132 -20.04 11.24 -11.17
N GLN A 133 -19.96 10.19 -10.37
CA GLN A 133 -21.11 9.67 -9.62
C GLN A 133 -20.71 9.49 -8.16
N GLN A 134 -21.46 10.13 -7.25
CA GLN A 134 -21.33 9.86 -5.83
C GLN A 134 -21.85 8.44 -5.55
N LEU A 135 -21.00 7.60 -4.95
CA LEU A 135 -21.40 6.27 -4.48
C LEU A 135 -22.09 6.40 -3.13
N THR A 136 -23.17 5.63 -2.96
CA THR A 136 -23.85 5.47 -1.67
C THR A 136 -23.19 4.35 -0.88
N ALA A 137 -23.11 4.53 0.44
CA ALA A 137 -22.71 3.47 1.36
C ALA A 137 -23.86 2.48 1.61
#